data_AF-A0A9E2F5L4-F1
#
_entry.id   AF-A0A9E2F5L4-F1
#
_cell.length_a   1.000
_cell.length_b   1.000
_cell.length_c   1.000
_cell.angle_alpha   90.00
_cell.angle_beta   90.00
_cell.angle_gamma   90.00
#
_symmetry.space_group_name_H-M   'P 1'
#
loop_
_entity.id
_entity.type
_entity.pdbx_description
1 polymer ?
#
loop_
_entity_poly.entity_id
_entity_poly.type
_entity_poly.pdbx_seq_one_letter_code
_entity_poly.pdbx_strand_id
1 'polypeptide(L)'
;MQSILADTDMQGEVTLFDNMPDYRHSKPRVDPLTNYQAVTYRGQMPIMVSCKIKGAAHIRSAFGDDAAGEQQYCPAVTRMTVAQAAAELETAGDAAAAAAARTFVVDDNEPFMTGRDYLADFELSYVGDDEKVHLQSPGLFHDYDSWTTIILPENFEGQTYCHLATVAYVKALATGELEPGTKMTTADDAPVQPY
;
A
#
# COMPACT_ATOMS: atom_id res chain seq x y z
N MET A 1 7.52 0.82 -5.18
CA MET A 1 6.93 1.37 -3.94
C MET A 1 7.84 2.42 -3.32
N GLN A 2 9.03 2.05 -2.84
CA GLN A 2 10.01 2.99 -2.27
C GLN A 2 10.27 4.20 -3.19
N SER A 3 10.47 3.94 -4.49
CA SER A 3 10.69 5.00 -5.49
C SER A 3 9.51 5.94 -5.71
N ILE A 4 8.27 5.49 -5.43
CA ILE A 4 7.08 6.32 -5.59
C ILE A 4 6.80 7.08 -4.30
N LEU A 5 6.82 6.38 -3.16
CA LEU A 5 6.46 6.96 -1.87
C LEU A 5 7.52 7.92 -1.33
N ALA A 6 8.80 7.68 -1.60
CA ALA A 6 9.87 8.55 -1.16
C ALA A 6 10.56 9.32 -2.29
N ASP A 7 10.05 9.22 -3.53
CA ASP A 7 10.63 9.87 -4.70
C ASP A 7 12.16 9.71 -4.77
N THR A 8 12.60 8.44 -4.89
CA THR A 8 14.01 8.07 -4.77
C THR A 8 14.41 7.01 -5.79
N ASP A 9 15.61 7.14 -6.33
CA ASP A 9 16.26 6.13 -7.18
C ASP A 9 17.01 5.06 -6.36
N MET A 10 17.08 5.23 -5.04
CA MET A 10 17.74 4.28 -4.16
C MET A 10 17.02 2.92 -4.17
N GLN A 11 17.79 1.87 -4.40
CA GLN A 11 17.29 0.51 -4.33
C GLN A 11 17.57 -0.07 -2.94
N GLY A 12 16.50 -0.44 -2.25
CA GLY A 12 16.58 -1.23 -1.04
C GLY A 12 16.42 -2.72 -1.34
N GLU A 13 16.98 -3.56 -0.48
CA GLU A 13 16.73 -5.00 -0.49
C GLU A 13 15.25 -5.27 -0.22
N VAL A 14 14.57 -5.99 -1.12
CA VAL A 14 13.14 -6.32 -0.97
C VAL A 14 12.98 -7.75 -0.48
N THR A 15 12.33 -7.93 0.66
CA THR A 15 11.84 -9.25 1.12
C THR A 15 10.35 -9.35 0.88
N LEU A 16 9.94 -10.35 0.10
CA LEU A 16 8.55 -10.77 -0.03
C LEU A 16 8.29 -11.89 0.98
N PHE A 17 7.39 -11.64 1.92
CA PHE A 17 6.98 -12.60 2.93
C PHE A 17 5.92 -13.54 2.37
N ASP A 18 6.05 -14.81 2.71
CA ASP A 18 5.14 -15.89 2.33
C ASP A 18 4.24 -16.33 3.51
N ASN A 19 4.35 -15.64 4.64
CA ASN A 19 3.53 -15.80 5.84
C ASN A 19 3.27 -14.44 6.52
N MET A 20 2.07 -14.25 7.04
CA MET A 20 1.67 -12.98 7.67
C MET A 20 2.35 -12.73 9.03
N PRO A 21 2.64 -13.72 9.89
CA PRO A 21 3.35 -13.50 11.16
C PRO A 21 4.71 -12.79 10.98
N ASP A 22 5.55 -13.27 10.07
CA ASP A 22 6.86 -12.68 9.81
C ASP A 22 6.71 -11.27 9.24
N TYR A 23 5.75 -11.06 8.32
CA TYR A 23 5.44 -9.73 7.80
C TYR A 23 5.06 -8.78 8.94
N ARG A 24 4.15 -9.17 9.85
CA ARG A 24 3.69 -8.34 10.97
C ARG A 24 4.83 -7.87 11.85
N HIS A 25 5.77 -8.76 12.16
CA HIS A 25 6.91 -8.49 13.04
C HIS A 25 8.10 -7.81 12.35
N SER A 26 8.13 -7.75 11.02
CA SER A 26 9.18 -7.07 10.27
C SER A 26 9.14 -5.54 10.42
N LYS A 27 10.31 -4.91 10.38
CA LYS A 27 10.53 -3.45 10.45
C LYS A 27 11.65 -3.04 9.49
N PRO A 28 11.37 -2.28 8.42
CA PRO A 28 12.38 -1.94 7.43
C PRO A 28 13.45 -1.04 8.07
N ARG A 29 14.66 -1.13 7.52
CA ARG A 29 15.86 -0.42 7.95
C ARG A 29 16.26 0.61 6.90
N VAL A 30 16.91 1.69 7.34
CA VAL A 30 17.44 2.70 6.43
C VAL A 30 18.85 2.32 5.96
N ASP A 31 19.67 1.72 6.83
CA ASP A 31 21.03 1.27 6.51
C ASP A 31 21.30 -0.16 7.03
N PRO A 32 21.46 -1.17 6.15
CA PRO A 32 21.15 -1.09 4.71
C PRO A 32 19.66 -0.80 4.48
N LEU A 33 19.32 -0.18 3.34
CA LEU A 33 17.93 0.12 2.99
C LEU A 33 17.19 -1.18 2.72
N THR A 34 16.20 -1.52 3.56
CA THR A 34 15.37 -2.72 3.39
C THR A 34 13.90 -2.37 3.24
N ASN A 35 13.20 -3.17 2.44
CA ASN A 35 11.80 -3.03 2.11
C ASN A 35 11.10 -4.36 2.25
N TYR A 36 9.90 -4.36 2.81
CA TYR A 36 9.16 -5.58 3.12
C TYR A 36 7.80 -5.56 2.46
N GLN A 37 7.38 -6.70 1.93
CA GLN A 37 6.09 -6.83 1.26
C GLN A 37 5.41 -8.15 1.62
N ALA A 38 4.10 -8.15 1.65
CA ALA A 38 3.26 -9.35 1.63
C ALA A 38 2.13 -9.13 0.62
N VAL A 39 1.77 -10.16 -0.13
CA VAL A 39 0.68 -10.09 -1.12
C VAL A 39 -0.44 -10.98 -0.63
N THR A 40 -1.63 -10.42 -0.41
CA THR A 40 -2.81 -11.21 -0.04
C THR A 40 -3.55 -11.63 -1.30
N TYR A 41 -3.97 -12.90 -1.34
CA TYR A 41 -4.63 -13.53 -2.47
C TYR A 41 -6.08 -13.92 -2.19
N ARG A 42 -6.89 -13.97 -3.26
CA ARG A 42 -8.18 -14.66 -3.30
C ARG A 42 -8.07 -15.79 -4.33
N GLY A 43 -7.86 -17.01 -3.85
CA GLY A 43 -7.41 -18.12 -4.70
C GLY A 43 -6.08 -17.78 -5.37
N GLN A 44 -6.07 -17.71 -6.70
CA GLN A 44 -4.88 -17.35 -7.49
C GLN A 44 -4.75 -15.84 -7.76
N MET A 45 -5.79 -15.04 -7.50
CA MET A 45 -5.78 -13.60 -7.81
C MET A 45 -5.11 -12.81 -6.66
N PRO A 46 -4.03 -12.06 -6.91
CA PRO A 46 -3.49 -11.16 -5.91
C PRO A 46 -4.46 -9.98 -5.75
N ILE A 47 -4.96 -9.73 -4.54
CA ILE A 47 -5.95 -8.68 -4.29
C ILE A 47 -5.39 -7.45 -3.58
N MET A 48 -4.35 -7.63 -2.77
CA MET A 48 -3.75 -6.54 -2.00
C MET A 48 -2.24 -6.74 -1.85
N VAL A 49 -1.50 -5.64 -1.88
CA VAL A 49 -0.10 -5.60 -1.47
C VAL A 49 0.02 -4.79 -0.18
N SER A 50 0.57 -5.42 0.84
CA SER A 50 1.03 -4.77 2.05
C SER A 50 2.51 -4.46 1.88
N CYS A 51 2.94 -3.22 2.14
CA CYS A 51 4.35 -2.87 2.10
C CYS A 51 4.79 -2.11 3.35
N LYS A 52 6.07 -2.31 3.74
CA LYS A 52 6.76 -1.52 4.75
C LYS A 52 8.08 -1.02 4.18
N ILE A 53 8.26 0.30 4.20
CA ILE A 53 9.45 0.98 3.65
C ILE A 53 9.91 2.10 4.61
N LYS A 54 11.04 2.74 4.28
CA LYS A 54 11.47 3.99 4.93
C LYS A 54 10.93 5.22 4.20
N GLY A 55 10.54 6.22 4.99
CA GLY A 55 10.08 7.51 4.47
C GLY A 55 11.23 8.38 3.94
N ALA A 56 10.88 9.35 3.10
CA ALA A 56 11.83 10.22 2.40
C ALA A 56 12.78 10.97 3.34
N ALA A 57 12.26 11.52 4.44
CA ALA A 57 13.07 12.25 5.42
C ALA A 57 14.16 11.37 6.07
N HIS A 58 13.83 10.12 6.42
CA HIS A 58 14.82 9.20 6.99
C HIS A 58 15.88 8.81 5.94
N ILE A 59 15.47 8.61 4.69
CA ILE A 59 16.39 8.32 3.59
C ILE A 59 17.36 9.49 3.38
N ARG A 60 16.86 10.74 3.35
CA ARG A 60 17.73 11.92 3.27
C ARG A 60 18.70 12.02 4.45
N SER A 61 18.22 11.77 5.67
CA SER A 61 19.06 11.78 6.87
C SER A 61 20.24 10.80 6.76
N ALA A 62 20.00 9.60 6.22
CA ALA A 62 21.02 8.56 6.09
C ALA A 62 21.95 8.74 4.88
N PHE A 63 21.43 9.24 3.75
CA PHE A 63 22.10 9.19 2.45
C PHE A 63 22.35 10.55 1.78
N GLY A 64 21.96 11.64 2.43
CA GLY A 64 22.12 13.02 1.95
C GLY A 64 20.83 13.62 1.41
N ASP A 65 20.76 14.96 1.39
CA ASP A 65 19.53 15.72 1.10
C ASP A 65 18.92 15.42 -0.28
N ASP A 66 19.74 15.06 -1.26
CA ASP A 66 19.30 14.73 -2.63
C ASP A 66 18.89 13.25 -2.81
N ALA A 67 18.97 12.43 -1.76
CA ALA A 67 18.72 10.98 -1.87
C ALA A 67 17.22 10.62 -2.02
N ALA A 68 16.31 11.52 -1.63
CA ALA A 68 14.86 11.30 -1.71
C ALA A 68 14.11 12.63 -1.77
N GLY A 69 13.08 12.70 -2.62
CA GLY A 69 12.24 13.87 -2.84
C GLY A 69 11.09 14.01 -1.83
N GLU A 70 9.93 14.46 -2.31
CA GLU A 70 8.76 14.69 -1.46
C GLU A 70 8.08 13.36 -1.06
N GLN A 71 7.71 13.25 0.22
CA GLN A 71 6.97 12.10 0.72
C GLN A 71 5.56 12.05 0.11
N GLN A 72 5.25 10.94 -0.56
CA GLN A 72 3.90 10.60 -1.02
C GLN A 72 3.26 9.57 -0.07
N TYR A 73 1.94 9.39 -0.19
CA TYR A 73 1.18 8.49 0.67
C TYR A 73 0.42 7.43 -0.13
N CYS A 74 -0.08 6.41 0.58
CA CYS A 74 -0.76 5.25 -0.01
C CYS A 74 -1.87 5.61 -1.01
N PRO A 75 -2.73 6.64 -0.77
CA PRO A 75 -3.74 7.05 -1.75
C PRO A 75 -3.16 7.48 -3.11
N ALA A 76 -1.97 8.09 -3.14
CA ALA A 76 -1.33 8.46 -4.41
C ALA A 76 -1.02 7.22 -5.26
N VAL A 77 -0.52 6.15 -4.63
CA VAL A 77 -0.23 4.88 -5.31
C VAL A 77 -1.52 4.18 -5.73
N THR A 78 -2.57 4.20 -4.90
CA THR A 78 -3.87 3.62 -5.26
C THR A 78 -4.47 4.31 -6.49
N ARG A 79 -4.34 5.64 -6.62
CA ARG A 79 -4.75 6.35 -7.84
C ARG A 79 -3.98 5.89 -9.07
N MET A 80 -2.67 5.63 -8.94
CA MET A 80 -1.87 5.06 -10.02
C MET A 80 -2.36 3.65 -10.40
N THR A 81 -2.69 2.82 -9.42
CA THR A 81 -3.29 1.49 -9.66
C THR A 81 -4.60 1.59 -10.43
N VAL A 82 -5.49 2.51 -10.04
CA VAL A 82 -6.78 2.73 -10.73
C VAL A 82 -6.56 3.19 -12.17
N ALA A 83 -5.66 4.16 -12.38
CA ALA A 83 -5.31 4.65 -13.71
C ALA A 83 -4.75 3.53 -14.60
N GLN A 84 -3.85 2.70 -14.06
CA GLN A 84 -3.31 1.55 -14.77
C GLN A 84 -4.40 0.52 -15.11
N ALA A 85 -5.26 0.15 -14.16
CA ALA A 85 -6.35 -0.79 -14.39
C ALA A 85 -7.28 -0.32 -15.53
N ALA A 86 -7.67 0.95 -15.51
CA ALA A 86 -8.50 1.54 -16.56
C ALA A 86 -7.79 1.52 -17.93
N ALA A 87 -6.49 1.83 -17.98
CA ALA A 87 -5.72 1.81 -19.22
C ALA A 87 -5.56 0.39 -19.79
N GLU A 88 -5.36 -0.61 -18.93
CA GLU A 88 -5.28 -2.01 -19.34
C GLU A 88 -6.62 -2.54 -19.86
N LEU A 89 -7.74 -2.18 -19.23
CA LEU A 89 -9.09 -2.56 -19.67
C LEU A 89 -9.42 -1.93 -21.04
N GLU A 90 -9.07 -0.65 -21.22
CA GLU A 90 -9.23 0.04 -22.50
C GLU A 90 -8.44 -0.66 -23.61
N THR A 91 -7.18 -1.01 -23.32
CA THR A 91 -6.31 -1.73 -24.27
C THR A 91 -6.85 -3.12 -24.60
N ALA A 92 -7.51 -3.77 -23.65
CA ALA A 92 -8.18 -5.06 -23.84
C ALA A 92 -9.53 -4.96 -24.59
N GLY A 93 -10.00 -3.74 -24.90
CA GLY A 93 -11.26 -3.50 -25.61
C GLY A 93 -12.50 -3.49 -24.71
N ASP A 94 -12.34 -3.53 -23.39
CA ASP A 94 -13.45 -3.43 -22.44
C ASP A 94 -13.66 -1.99 -21.99
N ALA A 95 -14.20 -1.17 -22.89
CA ALA A 95 -14.43 0.26 -22.66
C ALA A 95 -15.42 0.51 -21.50
N ALA A 96 -16.36 -0.40 -21.25
CA ALA A 96 -17.34 -0.27 -20.17
C ALA A 96 -16.67 -0.46 -18.80
N ALA A 97 -15.87 -1.52 -18.63
CA ALA A 97 -15.10 -1.72 -17.40
C ALA A 97 -14.05 -0.62 -17.21
N ALA A 98 -13.39 -0.17 -18.28
CA ALA A 98 -12.45 0.94 -18.20
C ALA A 98 -13.13 2.24 -17.71
N ALA A 99 -14.35 2.52 -18.19
CA ALA A 99 -15.15 3.65 -17.70
C ALA A 99 -15.55 3.47 -16.23
N ALA A 100 -15.96 2.26 -15.82
CA ALA A 100 -16.29 1.96 -14.43
C ALA A 100 -15.08 2.15 -13.49
N ALA A 101 -13.91 1.64 -13.85
CA ALA A 101 -12.69 1.82 -13.03
C ALA A 101 -12.37 3.30 -12.80
N ARG A 102 -12.60 4.17 -13.80
CA ARG A 102 -12.36 5.62 -13.70
C ARG A 102 -13.35 6.34 -12.78
N THR A 103 -14.48 5.73 -12.41
CA THR A 103 -15.42 6.33 -11.45
C THR A 103 -15.11 5.96 -10.00
N PHE A 104 -14.19 5.01 -9.77
CA PHE A 104 -13.82 4.60 -8.42
C PHE A 104 -13.19 5.78 -7.66
N VAL A 105 -13.62 5.94 -6.41
CA VAL A 105 -13.10 6.96 -5.50
C VAL A 105 -11.97 6.35 -4.70
N VAL A 106 -10.83 7.03 -4.63
CA VAL A 106 -9.74 6.64 -3.72
C VAL A 106 -9.84 7.52 -2.50
N ASP A 107 -10.02 6.89 -1.34
CA ASP A 107 -10.09 7.61 -0.07
C ASP A 107 -8.73 8.22 0.28
N ASP A 108 -8.74 9.48 0.70
CA ASP A 108 -7.57 10.13 1.31
C ASP A 108 -7.44 9.72 2.78
N ASN A 109 -7.11 8.44 3.00
CA ASN A 109 -6.92 7.90 4.35
C ASN A 109 -5.74 8.59 5.03
N GLU A 110 -6.01 9.29 6.14
CA GLU A 110 -4.95 9.80 7.02
C GLU A 110 -4.13 8.60 7.55
N PRO A 111 -2.79 8.64 7.48
CA PRO A 111 -1.97 7.55 7.96
C PRO A 111 -2.12 7.33 9.47
N PHE A 112 -2.13 6.07 9.88
CA PHE A 112 -2.05 5.71 11.29
C PHE A 112 -0.68 6.02 11.88
N MET A 113 -0.67 6.23 13.21
CA MET A 113 0.57 6.41 13.98
C MET A 113 1.08 5.10 14.61
N THR A 114 0.21 4.09 14.77
CA THR A 114 0.56 2.86 15.47
C THR A 114 0.49 1.63 14.57
N GLY A 115 1.41 0.68 14.81
CA GLY A 115 1.40 -0.60 14.10
C GLY A 115 0.15 -1.44 14.39
N ARG A 116 -0.52 -1.23 15.53
CA ARG A 116 -1.76 -1.93 15.87
C ARG A 116 -2.88 -1.51 14.91
N ASP A 117 -3.03 -0.22 14.67
CA ASP A 117 -4.09 0.31 13.80
C ASP A 117 -3.81 -0.06 12.34
N TYR A 118 -2.54 -0.01 11.92
CA TYR A 118 -2.11 -0.49 10.60
C TYR A 118 -2.41 -1.98 10.33
N LEU A 119 -2.40 -2.80 11.38
CA LEU A 119 -2.66 -4.25 11.29
C LEU A 119 -4.11 -4.62 11.61
N ALA A 120 -5.00 -3.64 11.84
CA ALA A 120 -6.41 -3.91 12.06
C ALA A 120 -7.10 -4.36 10.77
N ASP A 121 -8.23 -5.06 10.91
CA ASP A 121 -9.08 -5.41 9.78
C ASP A 121 -9.74 -4.15 9.18
N PHE A 122 -9.93 -4.14 7.86
CA PHE A 122 -10.56 -3.03 7.14
C PHE A 122 -11.24 -3.52 5.85
N GLU A 123 -11.99 -2.66 5.18
CA GLU A 123 -12.59 -2.97 3.87
C GLU A 123 -11.70 -2.42 2.75
N LEU A 124 -11.19 -3.29 1.87
CA LEU A 124 -10.37 -2.83 0.73
C LEU A 124 -11.17 -1.97 -0.24
N SER A 125 -12.45 -2.27 -0.35
CA SER A 125 -13.42 -1.48 -1.10
C SER A 125 -14.79 -1.53 -0.45
N TYR A 126 -15.60 -0.50 -0.68
CA TYR A 126 -17.00 -0.44 -0.24
C TYR A 126 -17.81 0.45 -1.18
N VAL A 127 -19.14 0.41 -1.08
CA VAL A 127 -20.00 1.39 -1.78
C VAL A 127 -20.28 2.55 -0.83
N GLY A 128 -19.87 3.75 -1.21
CA GLY A 128 -20.07 4.96 -0.42
C GLY A 128 -21.49 5.52 -0.51
N ASP A 129 -21.76 6.54 0.32
CA ASP A 129 -23.04 7.27 0.30
C ASP A 129 -23.30 8.01 -1.02
N ASP A 130 -22.27 8.22 -1.84
CA ASP A 130 -22.37 8.77 -3.20
C ASP A 130 -22.65 7.70 -4.28
N GLU A 131 -22.98 6.48 -3.85
CA GLU A 131 -23.29 5.31 -4.67
C GLU A 131 -22.11 4.85 -5.56
N LYS A 132 -20.88 5.29 -5.28
CA LYS A 132 -19.68 4.84 -6.00
C LYS A 132 -18.91 3.80 -5.21
N VAL A 133 -18.05 3.08 -5.92
CA VAL A 133 -17.07 2.20 -5.30
C VAL A 133 -15.91 3.04 -4.78
N HIS A 134 -15.69 2.96 -3.47
CA HIS A 134 -14.53 3.52 -2.79
C HIS A 134 -13.45 2.46 -2.62
N LEU A 135 -12.19 2.86 -2.76
CA LEU A 135 -11.01 2.05 -2.46
C LEU A 135 -10.29 2.64 -1.28
N GLN A 136 -10.03 1.80 -0.27
CA GLN A 136 -9.24 2.19 0.89
C GLN A 136 -7.78 1.80 0.68
N SER A 137 -6.90 2.64 1.21
CA SER A 137 -5.46 2.37 1.29
C SER A 137 -4.90 2.79 2.64
N PRO A 138 -5.32 2.14 3.74
CA PRO A 138 -4.84 2.48 5.06
C PRO A 138 -3.32 2.36 5.12
N GLY A 139 -2.71 3.40 5.66
CA GLY A 139 -1.26 3.51 5.79
C GLY A 139 -0.84 3.70 7.23
N LEU A 140 0.46 3.58 7.46
CA LEU A 140 1.14 4.08 8.66
C LEU A 140 2.22 5.04 8.21
N PHE A 141 2.30 6.20 8.85
CA PHE A 141 3.40 7.11 8.62
C PHE A 141 3.94 7.60 9.95
N HIS A 142 5.26 7.51 10.10
CA HIS A 142 5.97 8.19 11.14
C HIS A 142 6.95 9.16 10.50
N ASP A 143 6.66 10.45 10.60
CA ASP A 143 7.55 11.50 10.14
C ASP A 143 8.87 11.46 10.92
N TYR A 144 9.99 11.32 10.20
CA TYR A 144 11.31 11.27 10.79
C TYR A 144 11.72 12.64 11.38
N ASP A 145 11.25 13.73 10.78
CA ASP A 145 11.60 15.09 11.21
C ASP A 145 10.75 15.55 12.41
N SER A 146 9.78 14.74 12.85
CA SER A 146 8.98 15.02 14.05
C SER A 146 9.85 15.01 15.30
N TRP A 147 9.54 15.91 16.25
CA TRP A 147 10.19 15.92 17.57
C TRP A 147 9.99 14.60 18.34
N THR A 148 8.93 13.85 18.04
CA THR A 148 8.65 12.54 18.66
C THR A 148 9.64 11.47 18.25
N THR A 149 10.35 11.62 17.13
CA THR A 149 11.37 10.66 16.66
C THR A 149 12.47 10.46 17.70
N ILE A 150 12.87 11.53 18.41
CA ILE A 150 13.99 11.54 19.38
C ILE A 150 13.81 10.50 20.51
N ILE A 151 12.57 10.12 20.82
CA ILE A 151 12.25 9.18 21.90
C ILE A 151 11.86 7.79 21.39
N LEU A 152 11.83 7.57 20.08
CA LEU A 152 11.51 6.26 19.51
C LEU A 152 12.75 5.37 19.45
N PRO A 153 12.58 4.04 19.53
CA PRO A 153 13.64 3.13 19.14
C PRO A 153 13.90 3.21 17.63
N GLU A 154 15.16 3.08 17.21
CA GLU A 154 15.64 3.23 15.82
C GLU A 154 14.78 2.48 14.77
N ASN A 155 14.34 1.26 15.10
CA ASN A 155 13.52 0.43 14.22
C ASN A 155 12.06 0.93 14.05
N PHE A 156 11.65 1.98 14.74
CA PHE A 156 10.34 2.63 14.58
C PHE A 156 10.42 3.99 13.88
N GLU A 157 11.63 4.51 13.64
CA GLU A 157 11.82 5.84 13.08
C GLU A 157 11.57 5.87 11.57
N GLY A 158 10.89 6.94 11.10
CA GLY A 158 10.79 7.26 9.67
C GLY A 158 10.12 6.17 8.83
N GLN A 159 9.04 5.59 9.33
CA GLN A 159 8.39 4.43 8.73
C GLN A 159 7.24 4.86 7.81
N THR A 160 7.09 4.20 6.66
CA THR A 160 5.93 4.37 5.77
C THR A 160 5.41 3.01 5.35
N TYR A 161 4.21 2.66 5.80
CA TYR A 161 3.57 1.38 5.46
C TYR A 161 2.27 1.63 4.70
N CYS A 162 1.92 0.74 3.79
CA CYS A 162 0.66 0.80 3.06
C CYS A 162 0.01 -0.56 2.94
N HIS A 163 -1.30 -0.55 2.81
CA HIS A 163 -2.08 -1.61 2.18
C HIS A 163 -2.70 -1.04 0.91
N LEU A 164 -2.51 -1.73 -0.22
CA LEU A 164 -2.88 -1.20 -1.53
C LEU A 164 -3.60 -2.26 -2.33
N ALA A 165 -4.75 -1.90 -2.90
CA ALA A 165 -5.41 -2.72 -3.91
C ALA A 165 -4.46 -3.00 -5.09
N THR A 166 -4.51 -4.21 -5.64
CA THR A 166 -3.77 -4.54 -6.86
C THR A 166 -4.53 -4.10 -8.10
N VAL A 167 -3.82 -3.97 -9.23
CA VAL A 167 -4.45 -3.73 -10.54
C VAL A 167 -5.44 -4.85 -10.88
N ALA A 168 -5.11 -6.11 -10.57
CA ALA A 168 -6.00 -7.25 -10.79
C ALA A 168 -7.31 -7.11 -10.01
N TYR A 169 -7.25 -6.71 -8.75
CA TYR A 169 -8.43 -6.46 -7.93
C TYR A 169 -9.30 -5.33 -8.47
N VAL A 170 -8.69 -4.19 -8.83
CA VAL A 170 -9.43 -3.05 -9.41
C VAL A 170 -10.12 -3.45 -10.71
N LYS A 171 -9.45 -4.23 -11.57
CA LYS A 171 -10.06 -4.75 -12.80
C LYS A 171 -11.23 -5.67 -12.49
N ALA A 172 -11.08 -6.58 -11.52
CA ALA A 172 -12.15 -7.52 -11.14
C ALA A 172 -13.38 -6.80 -10.56
N LEU A 173 -13.20 -5.72 -9.80
CA LEU A 173 -14.31 -4.84 -9.39
C LEU A 173 -14.96 -4.16 -10.60
N ALA A 174 -14.16 -3.62 -11.51
CA ALA A 174 -14.65 -2.86 -12.65
C ALA A 174 -15.41 -3.73 -13.69
N THR A 175 -15.06 -5.00 -13.80
CA THR A 175 -15.75 -5.99 -14.66
C THR A 175 -16.95 -6.65 -13.98
N GLY A 176 -17.15 -6.44 -12.67
CA GLY A 176 -18.16 -7.13 -11.87
C GLY A 176 -17.82 -8.60 -11.57
N GLU A 177 -16.57 -9.02 -11.78
CA GLU A 177 -16.10 -10.33 -11.30
C GLU A 177 -16.08 -10.39 -9.77
N LEU A 178 -15.79 -9.25 -9.13
CA LEU A 178 -15.86 -9.05 -7.69
C LEU A 178 -16.82 -7.91 -7.35
N GLU A 179 -17.58 -8.12 -6.28
CA GLU A 179 -18.38 -7.06 -5.65
C GLU A 179 -17.53 -6.27 -4.63
N PRO A 180 -17.80 -4.97 -4.43
CA PRO A 180 -17.23 -4.21 -3.32
C PRO A 180 -17.56 -4.82 -1.95
N GLY A 181 -16.78 -4.48 -0.92
CA GLY A 181 -16.95 -5.01 0.45
C GLY A 181 -15.96 -6.12 0.80
N THR A 182 -14.82 -6.20 0.10
CA THR A 182 -13.78 -7.18 0.43
C THR A 182 -13.12 -6.81 1.74
N LYS A 183 -13.34 -7.63 2.79
CA LYS A 183 -12.69 -7.46 4.09
C LYS A 183 -11.28 -8.02 4.05
N MET A 184 -10.33 -7.18 4.45
CA MET A 184 -8.93 -7.54 4.59
C MET A 184 -8.60 -7.76 6.05
N THR A 185 -7.82 -8.81 6.30
CA THR A 185 -7.22 -9.05 7.60
C THR A 185 -5.71 -9.20 7.45
N THR A 186 -4.99 -8.85 8.51
CA THR A 186 -3.57 -9.18 8.66
C THR A 186 -3.36 -10.19 9.77
N ALA A 187 -4.37 -10.96 10.15
CA ALA A 187 -4.24 -12.08 11.07
C ALA A 187 -3.22 -13.13 10.56
N ASP A 188 -2.76 -14.00 11.44
CA ASP A 188 -1.67 -14.95 11.16
C ASP A 188 -1.99 -15.91 10.00
N ASP A 189 -3.28 -16.16 9.74
CA ASP A 189 -3.80 -17.03 8.68
C ASP A 189 -4.19 -16.28 7.38
N ALA A 190 -3.87 -14.98 7.27
CA ALA A 190 -4.14 -14.23 6.06
C ALA A 190 -3.48 -14.90 4.84
N PRO A 191 -4.20 -15.05 3.70
CA PRO A 191 -3.76 -15.86 2.58
C PRO A 191 -2.68 -15.14 1.76
N VAL A 192 -1.44 -15.19 2.23
CA VAL A 192 -0.29 -14.55 1.58
C VAL A 192 0.46 -15.44 0.58
N GLN A 193 -0.16 -16.57 0.25
CA GLN A 193 0.25 -17.46 -0.83
C GLN A 193 -0.97 -17.75 -1.71
N PRO A 194 -0.79 -17.90 -3.04
CA PRO A 194 -1.87 -18.35 -3.91
C PRO A 194 -2.24 -19.80 -3.58
N TYR A 195 -3.53 -20.13 -3.61
CA TYR A 195 -4.06 -21.46 -3.33
C TYR A 195 -5.11 -21.91 -4.36
#